data_AF-A0A934DN98-F1
#
_entry.id   AF-A0A934DN98-F1
#
_cell.length_a   1.000
_cell.length_b   1.000
_cell.length_c   1.000
_cell.angle_alpha   90.00
_cell.angle_beta   90.00
_cell.angle_gamma   90.00
#
_symmetry.space_group_name_H-M   'P 1'
#
loop_
_entity.id
_entity.type
_entity.pdbx_description
1 polymer ?
#
loop_
_entity_poly.entity_id
_entity_poly.type
_entity_poly.pdbx_seq_one_letter_code
_entity_poly.pdbx_strand_id
1 'polypeptide(L)'
;MAIHPLNAPPRRIAEGVHMVGGPDLSDPRDCLCYLVQGPEARVLIDCGAGPSAARILELVGQAGGQPPTHLLITHAHIDHAGGAAGVRRLSGCQIIIHQDDAPTLAQGDPLRSAAQWYGLKLEPAQADLVLGQEHSLDLGGGQALNILHTPGHTPGSLSAWCQAEGQRVLFGQDIHGPFSPSFGSDLGLWRESMQALLALNCDILAEGHYGVFRPAQEVAAFINKQLGMH
;
A
#
# COMPACT_ATOMS: atom_id res chain seq x y z
N MET A 1 3.24 -17.42 23.45
CA MET A 1 3.06 -18.08 22.14
C MET A 1 4.37 -17.99 21.40
N ALA A 2 4.91 -19.12 20.93
CA ALA A 2 6.17 -19.15 20.21
C ALA A 2 5.99 -18.41 18.87
N ILE A 3 6.57 -17.23 18.77
CA ILE A 3 6.81 -16.53 17.50
C ILE A 3 7.74 -17.43 16.69
N HIS A 4 7.20 -18.11 15.68
CA HIS A 4 8.05 -18.67 14.64
C HIS A 4 8.93 -17.53 14.11
N PRO A 5 10.26 -17.69 14.00
CA PRO A 5 11.08 -16.68 13.36
C PRO A 5 10.59 -16.56 11.92
N LEU A 6 10.08 -15.38 11.57
CA LEU A 6 9.60 -15.04 10.23
C LEU A 6 10.79 -15.02 9.26
N ASN A 7 11.25 -16.21 8.86
CA ASN A 7 12.41 -16.42 7.99
C ASN A 7 12.03 -16.53 6.50
N ALA A 8 10.77 -16.21 6.15
CA ALA A 8 10.34 -16.23 4.77
C ALA A 8 11.05 -15.11 3.97
N PRO A 9 11.58 -15.41 2.77
CA PRO A 9 12.17 -14.39 1.90
C PRO A 9 11.09 -13.51 1.25
N PRO A 10 11.46 -12.34 0.71
CA PRO A 10 10.54 -11.54 -0.08
C PRO A 10 10.05 -12.33 -1.30
N ARG A 11 8.81 -12.09 -1.73
CA ARG A 11 8.20 -12.81 -2.84
C ARG A 11 8.23 -11.95 -4.10
N ARG A 12 8.89 -12.41 -5.16
CA ARG A 12 8.89 -11.74 -6.47
C ARG A 12 7.50 -11.82 -7.12
N ILE A 13 6.99 -10.69 -7.59
CA ILE A 13 5.72 -10.60 -8.31
C ILE A 13 5.99 -10.49 -9.81
N ALA A 14 6.80 -9.50 -10.19
CA ALA A 14 7.29 -9.20 -11.53
C ALA A 14 8.70 -8.59 -11.43
N GLU A 15 9.36 -8.28 -12.55
CA GLU A 15 10.64 -7.56 -12.53
C GLU A 15 10.50 -6.22 -11.81
N GLY A 16 11.42 -5.94 -10.89
CA GLY A 16 11.39 -4.73 -10.07
C GLY A 16 10.26 -4.70 -9.02
N VAL A 17 9.36 -5.68 -8.97
CA VAL A 17 8.19 -5.68 -8.05
C VAL A 17 8.23 -6.88 -7.10
N HIS A 18 8.26 -6.61 -5.80
CA HIS A 18 8.35 -7.63 -4.75
C HIS A 18 7.37 -7.36 -3.60
N MET A 19 6.83 -8.41 -2.99
CA MET A 19 6.18 -8.33 -1.68
C MET A 19 7.25 -8.46 -0.60
N VAL A 20 7.28 -7.46 0.30
CA VAL A 20 8.34 -7.27 1.32
C VAL A 20 7.78 -7.06 2.73
N GLY A 21 6.48 -7.23 2.92
CA GLY A 21 5.82 -7.17 4.22
C GLY A 21 4.47 -7.89 4.16
N GLY A 22 3.97 -8.28 5.31
CA GLY A 22 2.70 -9.01 5.45
C GLY A 22 2.66 -9.95 6.65
N PRO A 23 1.49 -10.57 6.92
CA PRO A 23 1.29 -11.41 8.10
C PRO A 23 2.30 -12.56 8.25
N ASP A 24 2.73 -13.12 7.12
CA ASP A 24 3.69 -14.24 7.06
C ASP A 24 5.14 -13.79 6.86
N LEU A 25 5.40 -12.49 6.71
CA LEU A 25 6.72 -11.94 6.36
C LEU A 25 7.31 -11.05 7.46
N SER A 26 6.48 -10.23 8.12
CA SER A 26 6.93 -9.13 8.98
C SER A 26 6.23 -9.06 10.35
N ASP A 27 4.90 -8.95 10.41
CA ASP A 27 4.09 -9.00 11.64
C ASP A 27 2.67 -9.46 11.27
N PRO A 28 2.01 -10.32 12.07
CA PRO A 28 0.66 -10.84 11.78
C PRO A 28 -0.44 -9.77 11.61
N ARG A 29 -0.17 -8.52 12.02
CA ARG A 29 -1.10 -7.38 11.88
C ARG A 29 -0.81 -6.50 10.67
N ASP A 30 0.30 -6.74 9.96
CA ASP A 30 0.67 -5.94 8.80
C ASP A 30 -0.24 -6.26 7.61
N CYS A 31 -0.55 -5.23 6.82
CA CYS A 31 -0.96 -5.44 5.44
C CYS A 31 0.20 -6.02 4.61
N LEU A 32 -0.11 -6.49 3.41
CA LEU A 32 0.89 -6.82 2.42
C LEU A 32 1.55 -5.52 1.93
N CYS A 33 2.88 -5.45 2.04
CA CYS A 33 3.66 -4.29 1.63
C CYS A 33 4.47 -4.62 0.38
N TYR A 34 4.59 -3.68 -0.55
CA TYR A 34 5.19 -3.92 -1.87
C TYR A 34 6.33 -2.97 -2.17
N LEU A 35 7.42 -3.49 -2.73
CA LEU A 35 8.53 -2.72 -3.24
C LEU A 35 8.44 -2.65 -4.77
N VAL A 36 8.44 -1.43 -5.32
CA VAL A 36 8.59 -1.14 -6.75
C VAL A 36 9.93 -0.48 -6.98
N GLN A 37 10.76 -1.06 -7.84
CA GLN A 37 12.12 -0.61 -8.12
C GLN A 37 12.25 -0.20 -9.57
N GLY A 38 12.68 1.04 -9.81
CA GLY A 38 13.25 1.47 -11.07
C GLY A 38 14.70 1.92 -10.92
N PRO A 39 15.32 2.37 -12.02
CA PRO A 39 16.72 2.77 -12.05
C PRO A 39 17.09 3.92 -11.10
N GLU A 40 16.18 4.87 -10.88
CA GLU A 40 16.43 6.09 -10.11
C GLU A 40 15.63 6.16 -8.81
N ALA A 41 14.42 5.58 -8.79
CA ALA A 41 13.53 5.60 -7.64
C ALA A 41 13.09 4.19 -7.22
N ARG A 42 12.92 4.04 -5.90
CA ARG A 42 12.43 2.82 -5.23
C ARG A 42 11.30 3.23 -4.29
N VAL A 43 10.13 2.67 -4.52
CA VAL A 43 8.90 3.02 -3.80
C VAL A 43 8.48 1.83 -2.97
N LEU A 44 8.41 2.03 -1.66
CA LEU A 44 7.70 1.12 -0.77
C LEU A 44 6.23 1.54 -0.74
N ILE A 45 5.32 0.62 -1.03
CA ILE A 45 3.87 0.81 -0.97
C ILE A 45 3.41 0.16 0.33
N ASP A 46 2.92 1.01 1.24
CA ASP A 46 2.56 0.72 2.62
C ASP A 46 3.70 0.13 3.46
N CYS A 47 3.50 0.11 4.78
CA CYS A 47 4.55 -0.16 5.76
C CYS A 47 4.08 -0.87 7.03
N GLY A 48 2.96 -1.59 6.96
CA GLY A 48 2.49 -2.43 8.05
C GLY A 48 1.98 -1.66 9.26
N ALA A 49 1.75 -2.39 10.35
CA ALA A 49 1.17 -1.95 11.60
C ALA A 49 2.13 -1.18 12.53
N GLY A 50 3.43 -1.08 12.17
CA GLY A 50 4.44 -0.31 12.91
C GLY A 50 5.61 -1.11 13.48
N PRO A 51 5.39 -2.17 14.28
CA PRO A 51 6.45 -2.87 15.01
C PRO A 51 7.55 -3.52 14.14
N SER A 52 7.26 -3.76 12.86
CA SER A 52 8.08 -4.53 11.94
C SER A 52 8.84 -3.69 10.89
N ALA A 53 8.88 -2.36 11.01
CA ALA A 53 9.51 -1.48 10.01
C ALA A 53 10.96 -1.88 9.64
N ALA A 54 11.77 -2.29 10.62
CA ALA A 54 13.12 -2.78 10.38
C ALA A 54 13.15 -4.10 9.60
N ARG A 55 12.19 -5.00 9.87
CA ARG A 55 12.04 -6.28 9.17
C ARG A 55 11.60 -6.06 7.71
N ILE A 56 10.67 -5.13 7.46
CA ILE A 56 10.27 -4.76 6.11
C ILE A 56 11.47 -4.22 5.31
N LEU A 57 12.29 -3.35 5.90
CA LEU A 57 13.50 -2.84 5.23
C LEU A 57 14.58 -3.89 5.02
N GLU A 58 14.70 -4.87 5.92
CA GLU A 58 15.55 -6.04 5.69
C GLU A 58 15.08 -6.83 4.47
N LEU A 59 13.78 -7.08 4.35
CA LEU A 59 13.17 -7.77 3.21
C LEU A 59 13.33 -6.97 1.90
N VAL A 60 13.28 -5.65 1.94
CA VAL A 60 13.66 -4.78 0.81
C VAL A 60 15.11 -5.04 0.38
N GLY A 61 16.04 -5.13 1.34
CA GLY A 61 17.43 -5.49 1.06
C GLY A 61 17.58 -6.88 0.43
N GLN A 62 16.85 -7.87 0.95
CA GLN A 62 16.83 -9.24 0.42
C GLN A 62 16.24 -9.33 -0.99
N ALA A 63 15.35 -8.41 -1.37
CA ALA A 63 14.80 -8.29 -2.72
C ALA A 63 15.78 -7.63 -3.72
N GLY A 64 17.05 -7.49 -3.33
CA GLY A 64 18.10 -6.85 -4.13
C GLY A 64 18.03 -5.32 -4.13
N GLY A 65 17.21 -4.73 -3.27
CA GLY A 65 16.98 -3.29 -3.23
C GLY A 65 17.88 -2.55 -2.26
N GLN A 66 18.14 -1.28 -2.58
CA GLN A 66 18.61 -0.28 -1.61
C GLN A 66 17.41 0.24 -0.78
N PRO A 67 17.61 0.94 0.36
CA PRO A 67 16.53 1.49 1.20
C PRO A 67 15.62 2.48 0.45
N PRO A 68 14.27 2.33 0.46
CA PRO A 68 13.37 3.02 -0.46
C PRO A 68 13.58 4.54 -0.48
N THR A 69 13.46 5.14 -1.66
CA THR A 69 13.48 6.60 -1.82
C THR A 69 12.16 7.24 -1.40
N HIS A 70 11.06 6.51 -1.60
CA HIS A 70 9.71 6.99 -1.35
C HIS A 70 8.92 5.90 -0.59
N LEU A 71 8.05 6.34 0.29
CA LEU A 71 7.01 5.54 0.92
C LEU A 71 5.66 6.08 0.48
N LEU A 72 4.95 5.34 -0.36
CA LEU A 72 3.56 5.63 -0.69
C LEU A 72 2.66 5.01 0.36
N ILE A 73 1.95 5.85 1.11
CA ILE A 73 0.85 5.43 1.97
C ILE A 73 -0.42 5.46 1.15
N THR A 74 -1.00 4.28 0.90
CA THR A 74 -2.23 4.17 0.12
C THR A 74 -3.41 4.78 0.86
N HIS A 75 -3.50 4.53 2.16
CA HIS A 75 -4.45 5.18 3.06
C HIS A 75 -3.96 5.09 4.51
N ALA A 76 -4.46 5.97 5.38
CA ALA A 76 -3.90 6.19 6.72
C ALA A 76 -4.45 5.24 7.80
N HIS A 77 -4.79 3.99 7.45
CA HIS A 77 -5.06 2.96 8.46
C HIS A 77 -3.77 2.40 9.06
N ILE A 78 -3.85 1.95 10.32
CA ILE A 78 -2.70 1.59 11.14
C ILE A 78 -1.88 0.46 10.52
N ASP A 79 -2.53 -0.53 9.93
CA ASP A 79 -1.93 -1.70 9.28
C ASP A 79 -1.26 -1.39 7.94
N HIS A 80 -1.50 -0.21 7.38
CA HIS A 80 -0.85 0.29 6.16
C HIS A 80 0.19 1.38 6.46
N ALA A 81 -0.11 2.28 7.39
CA ALA A 81 0.67 3.49 7.67
C ALA A 81 1.42 3.46 9.01
N GLY A 82 1.23 2.42 9.83
CA GLY A 82 1.80 2.31 11.18
C GLY A 82 3.32 2.33 11.19
N GLY A 83 3.95 1.80 10.15
CA GLY A 83 5.40 1.81 9.97
C GLY A 83 5.99 3.14 9.49
N ALA A 84 5.20 4.16 9.15
CA ALA A 84 5.67 5.30 8.37
C ALA A 84 6.83 6.06 9.05
N ALA A 85 6.70 6.37 10.34
CA ALA A 85 7.74 7.03 11.11
C ALA A 85 9.02 6.16 11.23
N GLY A 86 8.85 4.85 11.41
CA GLY A 86 9.94 3.89 11.49
C GLY A 86 10.70 3.73 10.19
N VAL A 87 9.98 3.53 9.08
CA VAL A 87 10.57 3.43 7.74
C VAL A 87 11.29 4.71 7.36
N ARG A 88 10.69 5.89 7.59
CA ARG A 88 11.34 7.18 7.32
C ARG A 88 12.64 7.34 8.11
N ARG A 89 12.62 7.03 9.40
CA ARG A 89 13.80 7.14 10.28
C ARG A 89 14.94 6.24 9.83
N LEU A 90 14.63 5.04 9.31
CA LEU A 90 15.63 4.03 8.93
C LEU A 90 16.14 4.18 7.49
N SER A 91 15.31 4.71 6.57
CA SER A 91 15.64 4.82 5.14
C SER A 91 15.91 6.25 4.66
N GLY A 92 15.39 7.26 5.35
CA GLY A 92 15.38 8.65 4.89
C GLY A 92 14.40 8.92 3.74
N CYS A 93 13.48 8.00 3.45
CA CYS A 93 12.52 8.14 2.35
C CYS A 93 11.60 9.36 2.50
N GLN A 94 11.11 9.86 1.36
CA GLN A 94 10.01 10.82 1.31
C GLN A 94 8.67 10.09 1.45
N ILE A 95 7.77 10.62 2.28
CA ILE A 95 6.43 10.06 2.46
C ILE A 95 5.45 10.73 1.48
N ILE A 96 4.72 9.91 0.72
CA ILE A 96 3.66 10.31 -0.21
C ILE A 96 2.31 9.86 0.36
N ILE A 97 1.32 10.75 0.38
CA ILE A 97 -0.05 10.47 0.85
C ILE A 97 -1.04 11.44 0.20
N HIS A 98 -2.33 11.09 0.16
CA HIS A 98 -3.37 12.04 -0.24
C HIS A 98 -3.67 13.07 0.85
N GLN A 99 -4.05 14.28 0.45
CA GLN A 99 -4.35 15.40 1.33
C GLN A 99 -5.46 15.11 2.35
N ASP A 100 -6.41 14.25 2.02
CA ASP A 100 -7.55 13.96 2.89
C ASP A 100 -7.20 12.96 4.01
N ASP A 101 -6.12 12.20 3.84
CA ASP A 101 -5.61 11.23 4.82
C ASP A 101 -4.35 11.72 5.54
N ALA A 102 -3.65 12.71 4.99
CA ALA A 102 -2.47 13.33 5.61
C ALA A 102 -2.71 13.79 7.06
N PRO A 103 -3.85 14.40 7.44
CA PRO A 103 -4.12 14.79 8.82
C PRO A 103 -4.18 13.59 9.78
N THR A 104 -4.74 12.46 9.35
CA THR A 104 -4.82 11.23 10.15
C THR A 104 -3.42 10.75 10.53
N LEU A 105 -2.51 10.69 9.56
CA LEU A 105 -1.11 10.32 9.78
C LEU A 105 -0.35 11.35 10.64
N ALA A 106 -0.51 12.63 10.34
CA ALA A 106 0.18 13.72 11.03
C ALA A 106 -0.23 13.87 12.50
N GLN A 107 -1.48 13.52 12.84
CA GLN A 107 -2.02 13.60 14.20
C GLN A 107 -1.93 12.26 14.95
N GLY A 108 -1.73 11.15 14.23
CA GLY A 108 -1.85 9.81 14.79
C GLY A 108 -3.27 9.53 15.30
N ASP A 109 -4.30 9.97 14.56
CA ASP A 109 -5.71 9.86 14.97
C ASP A 109 -6.08 8.38 15.16
N PRO A 110 -6.38 7.93 16.39
CA PRO A 110 -6.57 6.52 16.69
C PRO A 110 -7.90 5.96 16.18
N LEU A 111 -8.89 6.81 15.88
CA LEU A 111 -10.20 6.42 15.36
C LEU A 111 -10.15 6.32 13.83
N ARG A 112 -9.68 7.37 13.16
CA ARG A 112 -9.60 7.41 11.69
C ARG A 112 -8.61 6.41 11.14
N SER A 113 -7.51 6.15 11.84
CA SER A 113 -6.52 5.14 11.44
C SER A 113 -6.90 3.71 11.81
N ALA A 114 -8.07 3.47 12.41
CA ALA A 114 -8.44 2.17 12.97
C ALA A 114 -7.46 1.62 14.04
N ALA A 115 -6.51 2.41 14.56
CA ALA A 115 -5.51 1.95 15.53
C ALA A 115 -6.14 1.34 16.79
N GLN A 116 -7.30 1.84 17.22
CA GLN A 116 -8.06 1.26 18.34
C GLN A 116 -8.50 -0.18 18.10
N TRP A 117 -8.83 -0.55 16.86
CA TRP A 117 -9.26 -1.91 16.52
C TRP A 117 -8.11 -2.91 16.64
N TYR A 118 -6.89 -2.44 16.40
CA TYR A 118 -5.66 -3.22 16.51
C TYR A 118 -5.06 -3.18 17.93
N GLY A 119 -5.59 -2.35 18.84
CA GLY A 119 -4.98 -2.09 20.14
C GLY A 119 -3.58 -1.45 20.02
N LEU A 120 -3.36 -0.70 18.94
CA LEU A 120 -2.09 -0.06 18.60
C LEU A 120 -2.21 1.46 18.66
N LYS A 121 -1.07 2.13 18.53
CA LYS A 121 -1.00 3.59 18.39
C LYS A 121 -0.22 3.91 17.12
N LEU A 122 -0.80 4.74 16.26
CA LEU A 122 -0.11 5.30 15.11
C LEU A 122 0.94 6.30 15.60
N GLU A 123 2.23 6.02 15.35
CA GLU A 123 3.29 7.01 15.56
C GLU A 123 3.14 8.12 14.51
N PRO A 124 2.92 9.39 14.90
CA PRO A 124 2.69 10.43 13.92
C PRO A 124 3.88 10.63 12.97
N ALA A 125 3.59 10.86 11.69
CA ALA A 125 4.59 11.18 10.67
C ALA A 125 4.08 12.32 9.78
N GLN A 126 5.01 13.15 9.29
CA GLN A 126 4.68 14.19 8.31
C GLN A 126 4.94 13.67 6.90
N ALA A 127 4.03 13.96 5.99
CA ALA A 127 4.23 13.69 4.57
C ALA A 127 5.11 14.77 3.92
N ASP A 128 5.91 14.36 2.94
CA ASP A 128 6.77 15.26 2.16
C ASP A 128 6.10 15.62 0.83
N LEU A 129 5.31 14.71 0.27
CA LEU A 129 4.53 14.89 -0.95
C LEU A 129 3.04 14.62 -0.64
N VAL A 130 2.25 15.69 -0.58
CA VAL A 130 0.82 15.63 -0.32
C VAL A 130 0.07 15.80 -1.65
N LEU A 131 -0.62 14.75 -2.08
CA LEU A 131 -1.32 14.71 -3.36
C LEU A 131 -2.77 15.20 -3.20
N GLY A 132 -3.27 15.96 -4.18
CA GLY A 132 -4.69 16.32 -4.30
C GLY A 132 -5.31 15.92 -5.64
N GLN A 133 -4.55 15.22 -6.47
CA GLN A 133 -4.94 14.71 -7.78
C GLN A 133 -4.01 13.55 -8.17
N GLU A 134 -4.28 12.90 -9.30
CA GLU A 134 -3.42 11.86 -9.87
C GLU A 134 -1.97 12.35 -10.04
N HIS A 135 -1.02 11.45 -9.84
CA HIS A 135 0.40 11.76 -9.89
C HIS A 135 1.18 10.64 -10.56
N SER A 136 2.16 10.99 -11.39
CA SER A 136 3.08 10.01 -11.98
C SER A 136 4.48 10.24 -11.40
N LEU A 137 4.93 9.32 -10.57
CA LEU A 137 6.27 9.34 -9.99
C LEU A 137 7.25 8.67 -10.96
N ASP A 138 8.25 9.42 -11.42
CA ASP A 138 9.31 8.90 -12.28
C ASP A 138 10.18 7.90 -11.51
N LEU A 139 10.34 6.70 -12.07
CA LEU A 139 11.19 5.65 -11.52
C LEU A 139 12.57 5.60 -12.20
N GLY A 140 12.79 6.39 -13.26
CA GLY A 140 13.96 6.41 -14.12
C GLY A 140 13.82 5.49 -15.33
N GLY A 141 14.64 5.74 -16.37
CA GLY A 141 14.68 4.88 -17.56
C GLY A 141 13.37 4.80 -18.36
N GLY A 142 12.50 5.81 -18.24
CA GLY A 142 11.18 5.84 -18.87
C GLY A 142 10.10 5.03 -18.15
N GLN A 143 10.39 4.53 -16.95
CA GLN A 143 9.42 3.85 -16.09
C GLN A 143 8.77 4.84 -15.13
N ALA A 144 7.51 4.62 -14.77
CA ALA A 144 6.80 5.44 -13.81
C ALA A 144 5.83 4.60 -12.96
N LEU A 145 5.60 5.08 -11.73
CA LEU A 145 4.51 4.64 -10.87
C LEU A 145 3.38 5.66 -10.96
N ASN A 146 2.25 5.25 -11.55
CA ASN A 146 1.06 6.09 -11.70
C ASN A 146 0.18 5.92 -10.46
N ILE A 147 -0.08 7.00 -9.75
CA ILE A 147 -0.84 7.06 -8.50
C ILE A 147 -2.18 7.71 -8.81
N LEU A 148 -3.25 7.02 -8.46
CA LEU A 148 -4.64 7.39 -8.71
C LEU A 148 -5.34 7.68 -7.38
N HIS A 149 -6.18 8.70 -7.36
CA HIS A 149 -7.11 8.91 -6.25
C HIS A 149 -8.27 7.92 -6.39
N THR A 150 -8.41 7.03 -5.40
CA THR A 150 -9.45 6.00 -5.36
C THR A 150 -10.24 6.10 -4.06
N PRO A 151 -10.97 7.21 -3.83
CA PRO A 151 -11.65 7.44 -2.58
C PRO A 151 -12.74 6.40 -2.31
N GLY A 152 -13.07 6.23 -1.04
CA GLY A 152 -14.27 5.56 -0.58
C GLY A 152 -14.05 4.55 0.54
N HIS A 153 -12.91 3.87 0.61
CA HIS A 153 -12.54 3.16 1.85
C HIS A 153 -12.15 4.17 2.93
N THR A 154 -11.27 5.10 2.56
CA THR A 154 -11.02 6.36 3.22
C THR A 154 -11.23 7.51 2.22
N PRO A 155 -11.42 8.76 2.67
CA PRO A 155 -11.48 9.91 1.78
C PRO A 155 -10.19 10.09 0.95
N GLY A 156 -9.03 9.76 1.55
CA GLY A 156 -7.72 9.92 0.93
C GLY A 156 -7.13 8.66 0.29
N SER A 157 -7.93 7.62 0.10
CA SER A 157 -7.47 6.35 -0.49
C SER A 157 -6.82 6.54 -1.86
N LEU A 158 -5.66 5.92 -2.05
CA LEU A 158 -4.88 5.90 -3.27
C LEU A 158 -4.66 4.46 -3.76
N SER A 159 -4.68 4.29 -5.07
CA SER A 159 -4.16 3.10 -5.76
C SER A 159 -2.98 3.50 -6.63
N ALA A 160 -2.11 2.55 -6.96
CA ALA A 160 -1.00 2.80 -7.87
C ALA A 160 -0.85 1.71 -8.91
N TRP A 161 -0.25 2.01 -10.06
CA TRP A 161 0.10 0.99 -11.04
C TRP A 161 1.37 1.33 -11.83
N CYS A 162 2.07 0.30 -12.27
CA CYS A 162 3.25 0.41 -13.12
C CYS A 162 3.24 -0.69 -14.21
N GLN A 163 4.11 -0.52 -15.21
CA GLN A 163 4.42 -1.58 -16.17
C GLN A 163 5.63 -2.39 -15.68
N ALA A 164 5.55 -3.71 -15.73
CA ALA A 164 6.66 -4.62 -15.43
C ALA A 164 6.55 -5.87 -16.31
N GLU A 165 7.65 -6.26 -16.99
CA GLU A 165 7.67 -7.43 -17.89
C GLU A 165 6.57 -7.42 -18.97
N GLY A 166 6.15 -6.23 -19.43
CA GLY A 166 5.05 -6.08 -20.39
C GLY A 166 3.65 -6.25 -19.80
N GLN A 167 3.54 -6.37 -18.47
CA GLN A 167 2.29 -6.51 -17.72
C GLN A 167 2.01 -5.24 -16.90
N ARG A 168 0.72 -4.90 -16.78
CA ARG A 168 0.26 -3.84 -15.89
C ARG A 168 0.00 -4.40 -14.49
N VAL A 169 0.77 -3.94 -13.51
CA VAL A 169 0.65 -4.33 -12.10
C VAL A 169 -0.09 -3.23 -11.34
N LEU A 170 -1.23 -3.59 -10.75
CA LEU A 170 -2.03 -2.74 -9.87
C LEU A 170 -1.68 -3.02 -8.41
N PHE A 171 -1.51 -1.95 -7.63
CA PHE A 171 -1.43 -1.97 -6.18
C PHE A 171 -2.70 -1.32 -5.65
N GLY A 172 -3.70 -2.14 -5.36
CA GLY A 172 -4.98 -1.71 -4.79
C GLY A 172 -5.12 -2.31 -3.40
N GLN A 173 -4.99 -1.49 -2.37
CA GLN A 173 -4.86 -1.93 -0.97
C GLN A 173 -6.19 -1.87 -0.20
N ASP A 174 -7.22 -1.32 -0.82
CA ASP A 174 -8.55 -1.06 -0.25
C ASP A 174 -9.68 -1.43 -1.23
N ILE A 175 -9.45 -2.50 -2.01
CA ILE A 175 -10.44 -3.10 -2.91
C ILE A 175 -11.55 -3.83 -2.11
N HIS A 176 -11.50 -3.84 -0.78
CA HIS A 176 -12.45 -4.51 0.08
C HIS A 176 -12.68 -3.73 1.38
N GLY A 177 -13.74 -4.08 2.10
CA GLY A 177 -13.99 -3.53 3.45
C GLY A 177 -13.05 -4.11 4.52
N PRO A 178 -13.20 -3.73 5.79
CA PRO A 178 -14.40 -3.15 6.36
C PRO A 178 -14.57 -1.66 6.04
N PHE A 179 -15.81 -1.26 5.75
CA PHE A 179 -16.19 0.15 5.59
C PHE A 179 -16.78 0.67 6.90
N SER A 180 -16.40 1.88 7.30
CA SER A 180 -16.93 2.52 8.51
C SER A 180 -17.04 4.03 8.34
N PRO A 181 -18.16 4.64 8.77
CA PRO A 181 -18.25 6.10 8.88
C PRO A 181 -17.14 6.72 9.73
N SER A 182 -16.57 5.97 10.68
CA SER A 182 -15.44 6.46 11.52
C SER A 182 -14.15 6.70 10.74
N PHE A 183 -13.98 6.00 9.61
CA PHE A 183 -12.84 6.17 8.69
C PHE A 183 -13.13 7.24 7.64
N GLY A 184 -14.39 7.68 7.54
CA GLY A 184 -14.88 8.49 6.44
C GLY A 184 -15.22 7.68 5.19
N SER A 185 -15.51 6.38 5.33
CA SER A 185 -15.86 5.55 4.18
C SER A 185 -17.12 6.04 3.47
N ASP A 186 -17.11 5.99 2.14
CA ASP A 186 -18.22 6.25 1.24
C ASP A 186 -18.29 5.15 0.18
N LEU A 187 -19.33 4.32 0.26
CA LEU A 187 -19.52 3.18 -0.64
C LEU A 187 -19.88 3.60 -2.08
N GLY A 188 -20.43 4.80 -2.28
CA GLY A 188 -20.69 5.33 -3.61
C GLY A 188 -19.39 5.63 -4.33
N LEU A 189 -18.54 6.44 -3.68
CA LEU A 189 -17.20 6.77 -4.19
C LEU A 189 -16.34 5.52 -4.34
N TRP A 190 -16.39 4.60 -3.38
CA TRP A 190 -15.64 3.35 -3.46
C TRP A 190 -16.03 2.53 -4.69
N ARG A 191 -17.34 2.41 -4.99
CA ARG A 191 -17.79 1.70 -6.20
C ARG A 191 -17.30 2.37 -7.48
N GLU A 192 -17.33 3.70 -7.55
CA GLU A 192 -16.78 4.45 -8.69
C GLU A 192 -15.29 4.19 -8.86
N SER A 193 -14.53 4.21 -7.76
CA SER A 193 -13.11 3.86 -7.73
C SER A 193 -12.85 2.45 -8.24
N MET A 194 -13.62 1.46 -7.80
CA MET A 194 -13.49 0.07 -8.28
C MET A 194 -13.79 -0.06 -9.78
N GLN A 195 -14.76 0.69 -10.32
CA GLN A 195 -15.02 0.72 -11.76
C GLN A 195 -13.86 1.34 -12.54
N ALA A 196 -13.25 2.41 -12.02
CA ALA A 196 -12.06 3.01 -12.61
C ALA A 196 -10.88 2.02 -12.62
N LEU A 197 -10.67 1.29 -11.53
CA LEU A 197 -9.64 0.24 -11.45
C LEU A 197 -9.89 -0.92 -12.43
N LEU A 198 -11.14 -1.37 -12.59
CA LEU A 198 -11.51 -2.37 -13.60
C LEU A 198 -11.19 -1.89 -15.02
N ALA A 199 -11.45 -0.61 -15.32
CA ALA A 199 -11.19 -0.03 -16.64
C ALA A 199 -9.68 0.02 -17.00
N LEU A 200 -8.79 -0.08 -16.01
CA LEU A 200 -7.36 -0.21 -16.26
C LEU A 200 -6.98 -1.56 -16.89
N ASN A 201 -7.83 -2.59 -16.82
CA ASN A 201 -7.55 -3.92 -17.39
C ASN A 201 -6.17 -4.47 -16.97
N CYS A 202 -5.84 -4.37 -15.68
CA CYS A 202 -4.54 -4.79 -15.15
C CYS A 202 -4.36 -6.31 -15.20
N ASP A 203 -3.14 -6.77 -15.47
CA ASP A 203 -2.78 -8.18 -15.57
C ASP A 203 -2.56 -8.82 -14.20
N ILE A 204 -2.05 -8.03 -13.26
CA ILE A 204 -1.71 -8.44 -11.91
C ILE A 204 -2.30 -7.44 -10.93
N LEU A 205 -2.93 -7.94 -9.87
CA LEU A 205 -3.30 -7.15 -8.69
C LEU A 205 -2.47 -7.63 -7.49
N ALA A 206 -1.62 -6.75 -6.99
CA ALA A 206 -0.94 -6.82 -5.70
C ALA A 206 -1.87 -6.20 -4.64
N GLU A 207 -2.69 -7.03 -4.01
CA GLU A 207 -3.75 -6.64 -3.09
C GLU A 207 -3.23 -6.51 -1.65
N GLY A 208 -3.84 -5.68 -0.80
CA GLY A 208 -3.30 -5.37 0.54
C GLY A 208 -3.47 -6.44 1.61
N HIS A 209 -4.35 -7.42 1.45
CA HIS A 209 -4.66 -8.38 2.53
C HIS A 209 -4.82 -9.82 2.03
N TYR A 210 -5.30 -10.02 0.81
CA TYR A 210 -5.68 -11.33 0.28
C TYR A 210 -4.64 -11.94 -0.66
N GLY A 211 -3.60 -11.20 -1.03
CA GLY A 211 -2.48 -11.71 -1.82
C GLY A 211 -2.39 -11.10 -3.22
N VAL A 212 -1.90 -11.91 -4.16
CA VAL A 212 -1.64 -11.47 -5.54
C VAL A 212 -2.54 -12.25 -6.48
N PHE A 213 -3.32 -11.53 -7.30
CA PHE A 213 -4.25 -12.10 -8.27
C PHE A 213 -3.71 -11.89 -9.69
N ARG A 214 -3.77 -12.96 -10.49
CA ARG A 214 -3.36 -12.97 -11.90
C ARG A 214 -3.85 -14.27 -12.54
N PRO A 215 -4.22 -14.30 -13.84
CA PRO A 215 -4.10 -13.22 -14.83
C PRO A 215 -5.20 -12.15 -14.69
N ALA A 216 -5.31 -11.23 -15.66
CA ALA A 216 -6.29 -10.13 -15.68
C ALA A 216 -7.74 -10.58 -15.39
N GLN A 217 -8.13 -11.78 -15.81
CA GLN A 217 -9.45 -12.33 -15.50
C GLN A 217 -9.67 -12.54 -13.99
N GLU A 218 -8.65 -13.00 -13.26
CA GLU A 218 -8.73 -13.16 -11.80
C GLU A 218 -8.70 -11.81 -11.08
N VAL A 219 -7.97 -10.83 -11.61
CA VAL A 219 -8.00 -9.44 -11.13
C VAL A 219 -9.43 -8.90 -11.21
N ALA A 220 -10.03 -8.98 -12.40
CA ALA A 220 -11.41 -8.53 -12.61
C ALA A 220 -12.42 -9.33 -11.77
N ALA A 221 -12.24 -10.65 -11.65
CA ALA A 221 -13.13 -11.49 -10.83
C ALA A 221 -13.07 -11.10 -9.35
N PHE A 222 -11.88 -10.80 -8.82
CA PHE A 222 -11.72 -10.34 -7.45
C PHE A 222 -12.45 -9.01 -7.21
N ILE A 223 -12.20 -7.98 -8.04
CA ILE A 223 -12.84 -6.67 -7.87
C ILE A 223 -14.36 -6.79 -8.02
N ASN A 224 -14.86 -7.52 -9.02
CA ASN A 224 -16.30 -7.73 -9.20
C ASN A 224 -16.94 -8.49 -8.04
N LYS A 225 -16.24 -9.44 -7.44
CA LYS A 225 -16.71 -10.13 -6.23
C LYS A 225 -16.90 -9.13 -5.09
N GLN A 226 -15.95 -8.22 -4.87
CA GLN A 226 -16.06 -7.20 -3.82
C GLN A 226 -17.22 -6.23 -4.11
N LEU A 227 -17.34 -5.75 -5.35
CA LEU A 227 -18.47 -4.93 -5.80
C LEU A 227 -19.83 -5.61 -5.59
N GLY A 228 -19.91 -6.94 -5.74
CA GLY A 228 -21.15 -7.69 -5.52
C GLY A 228 -21.49 -7.94 -4.05
N MET A 229 -20.54 -7.77 -3.13
CA MET A 229 -20.75 -7.96 -1.69
C MET A 229 -21.20 -6.68 -0.96
N HIS A 230 -20.97 -5.51 -1.56
CA HIS A 230 -21.19 -4.20 -0.93
C HIS A 230 -22.15 -3.33 -1.74
#